data_AF-A0A958TG26-F1
#
_entry.id   AF-A0A958TG26-F1
#
_cell.length_a   1.000
_cell.length_b   1.000
_cell.length_c   1.000
_cell.angle_alpha   90.00
_cell.angle_beta   90.00
_cell.angle_gamma   90.00
#
_symmetry.space_group_name_H-M   'P 1'
#
loop_
_entity.id
_entity.type
_entity.pdbx_description
1 polymer ?
#
loop_
_entity_poly.entity_id
_entity_poly.type
_entity_poly.pdbx_seq_one_letter_code
_entity_poly.pdbx_strand_id
1 'polypeptide(L)'
;MTTTKGPISNFIEKYYLHFNAAALVDAAKGYEAQLKKGSKMLVSLAGAMSTAELGKIFAEVIRQDKVQIISCTGANLEEDIMNLVAHSHYKRVPNYRDLTPQEEWDLLENHYNRVTDTCIPEEEAF
;
A
#
# COMPACT_ATOMS: atom_id res chain seq x y z
N MET A 1 -6.18 -24.58 -18.69
CA MET A 1 -7.49 -23.90 -18.58
C MET A 1 -7.29 -22.45 -18.98
N THR A 2 -7.97 -21.97 -20.02
CA THR A 2 -7.99 -20.55 -20.37
C THR A 2 -8.85 -19.83 -19.34
N THR A 3 -8.24 -19.32 -18.28
CA THR A 3 -8.92 -18.43 -17.33
C THR A 3 -9.28 -17.15 -18.07
N THR A 4 -10.56 -16.99 -18.37
CA THR A 4 -11.12 -15.74 -18.88
C THR A 4 -10.81 -14.64 -17.88
N LYS A 5 -10.23 -13.53 -18.35
CA LYS A 5 -9.90 -12.39 -17.52
C LYS A 5 -11.17 -11.83 -16.86
N GLY A 6 -11.04 -11.38 -15.62
CA GLY A 6 -12.15 -10.83 -14.84
C GLY A 6 -12.62 -9.46 -15.36
N PRO A 7 -13.74 -8.92 -14.84
CA PRO A 7 -14.34 -7.68 -15.32
C PRO A 7 -13.39 -6.48 -15.24
N ILE A 8 -12.57 -6.38 -14.18
CA ILE A 8 -11.57 -5.31 -14.04
C ILE A 8 -10.48 -5.41 -15.09
N SER A 9 -9.95 -6.62 -15.34
CA SER A 9 -8.96 -6.84 -16.39
C SER A 9 -9.49 -6.48 -17.77
N ASN A 10 -10.73 -6.89 -18.08
CA ASN A 10 -11.38 -6.54 -19.35
C ASN A 10 -11.61 -5.03 -19.47
N PHE A 11 -11.95 -4.35 -18.37
CA PHE A 11 -12.12 -2.90 -18.35
C PHE A 11 -10.79 -2.18 -18.65
N ILE A 12 -9.71 -2.51 -17.93
CA ILE A 12 -8.42 -1.84 -18.15
C ILE A 12 -7.88 -2.12 -19.55
N GLU A 13 -7.99 -3.35 -20.07
CA GLU A 13 -7.52 -3.66 -21.42
C GLU A 13 -8.30 -2.91 -22.51
N LYS A 14 -9.59 -2.62 -22.27
CA LYS A 14 -10.43 -1.89 -23.22
C LYS A 14 -10.19 -0.38 -23.20
N TYR A 15 -9.98 0.20 -22.02
CA TYR A 15 -10.00 1.67 -21.85
C TYR A 15 -8.63 2.29 -21.59
N TYR A 16 -7.64 1.55 -21.08
CA TYR A 16 -6.35 2.11 -20.69
C TYR A 16 -5.33 1.94 -21.83
N LEU A 17 -5.50 2.74 -22.88
CA LEU A 17 -4.82 2.53 -24.17
C LEU A 17 -3.55 3.38 -24.39
N HIS A 18 -3.42 4.52 -23.72
CA HIS A 18 -2.33 5.48 -23.99
C HIS A 18 -1.73 6.07 -22.71
N PHE A 19 -0.52 6.63 -22.83
CA PHE A 19 0.22 7.32 -21.76
C PHE A 19 0.34 6.47 -20.48
N ASN A 20 0.17 7.08 -19.31
CA ASN A 20 0.28 6.41 -18.01
C ASN A 20 -0.78 5.33 -17.82
N ALA A 21 -1.92 5.40 -18.52
CA ALA A 21 -2.94 4.36 -18.45
C ALA A 21 -2.44 3.06 -19.11
N ALA A 22 -1.82 3.15 -20.30
CA ALA A 22 -1.24 2.00 -20.99
C ALA A 22 -0.13 1.32 -20.17
N ALA A 23 0.68 2.11 -19.46
CA ALA A 23 1.76 1.61 -18.63
C ALA A 23 1.28 0.60 -17.56
N LEU A 24 0.08 0.77 -17.02
CA LEU A 24 -0.53 -0.19 -16.08
C LEU A 24 -0.79 -1.55 -16.76
N VAL A 25 -1.34 -1.52 -17.97
CA VAL A 25 -1.65 -2.73 -18.74
C VAL A 25 -0.37 -3.46 -19.14
N ASP A 26 0.64 -2.71 -19.60
CA ASP A 26 1.94 -3.26 -19.98
C ASP A 26 2.67 -3.89 -18.78
N ALA A 27 2.63 -3.22 -17.62
CA ALA A 27 3.21 -3.77 -16.39
C ALA A 27 2.50 -5.06 -15.96
N ALA A 28 1.16 -5.11 -16.00
CA ALA A 28 0.40 -6.30 -15.65
C ALA A 28 0.72 -7.49 -16.58
N LYS A 29 0.71 -7.26 -17.91
CA LYS A 29 1.05 -8.29 -18.90
C LYS A 29 2.50 -8.74 -18.78
N GLY A 30 3.42 -7.81 -18.56
CA GLY A 30 4.84 -8.08 -18.34
C GLY A 30 5.06 -8.98 -17.11
N TYR A 31 4.38 -8.68 -16.01
CA TYR A 31 4.46 -9.50 -14.81
C TYR A 31 3.88 -10.91 -15.01
N GLU A 32 2.74 -11.05 -15.69
CA GLU A 32 2.20 -12.37 -16.03
C GLU A 32 3.15 -13.18 -16.90
N ALA A 33 3.86 -12.54 -17.83
CA ALA A 33 4.88 -13.21 -18.62
C ALA A 33 6.07 -13.70 -17.78
N GLN A 34 6.48 -12.94 -16.75
CA GLN A 34 7.51 -13.38 -15.81
C GLN A 34 7.05 -14.57 -14.97
N LEU A 35 5.82 -14.55 -14.46
CA LEU A 35 5.24 -15.67 -13.71
C LEU A 35 5.17 -16.95 -14.56
N LYS A 36 4.74 -16.84 -15.82
CA LYS A 36 4.70 -17.98 -16.76
C LYS A 36 6.08 -18.58 -17.05
N LYS A 37 7.14 -17.77 -16.96
CA LYS A 37 8.53 -18.22 -17.12
C LYS A 37 9.11 -18.86 -15.86
N GLY A 38 8.36 -18.88 -14.75
CA GLY A 38 8.85 -19.35 -13.46
C GLY A 38 9.86 -18.40 -12.80
N SER A 39 9.91 -17.13 -13.25
CA SER A 39 10.78 -16.12 -12.67
C SER A 39 10.36 -15.79 -11.23
N LYS A 40 11.33 -15.35 -10.42
CA LYS A 40 11.10 -14.87 -9.06
C LYS A 40 10.95 -13.36 -9.05
N MET A 41 9.96 -12.87 -8.30
CA MET A 41 9.66 -11.45 -8.20
C MET A 41 10.21 -10.87 -6.91
N LEU A 42 10.96 -9.78 -7.05
CA LEU A 42 11.35 -8.87 -5.98
C LEU A 42 10.48 -7.62 -6.04
N VAL A 43 9.86 -7.27 -4.92
CA VAL A 43 9.11 -6.02 -4.77
C VAL A 43 9.87 -5.10 -3.82
N SER A 44 10.17 -3.89 -4.28
CA SER A 44 10.73 -2.83 -3.44
C SER A 44 9.61 -1.87 -3.03
N LEU A 45 9.44 -1.64 -1.73
CA LEU A 45 8.40 -0.78 -1.18
C LEU A 45 9.01 0.48 -0.56
N ALA A 46 8.43 1.63 -0.88
CA ALA A 46 8.71 2.88 -0.20
C ALA A 46 8.18 2.85 1.25
N GLY A 47 8.58 3.83 2.06
CA GLY A 47 8.00 4.02 3.39
C GLY A 47 6.49 4.32 3.33
N ALA A 48 5.80 4.12 4.46
CA ALA A 48 4.37 4.42 4.65
C ALA A 48 3.38 3.63 3.77
N MET A 49 3.83 2.62 3.01
CA MET A 49 2.92 1.80 2.20
C MET A 49 2.06 0.86 3.06
N SER A 50 2.59 0.43 4.21
CA SER A 50 1.88 -0.18 5.34
C SER A 50 0.76 0.72 5.87
N THR A 51 1.06 1.99 6.17
CA THR A 51 0.05 2.98 6.60
C THR A 51 -1.01 3.21 5.51
N ALA A 52 -0.63 3.19 4.24
CA ALA A 52 -1.56 3.24 3.11
C ALA A 52 -2.35 1.93 2.89
N GLU A 53 -2.21 0.96 3.80
CA GLU A 53 -2.91 -0.32 3.82
C GLU A 53 -2.67 -1.23 2.61
N LEU A 54 -1.52 -1.08 1.94
CA LEU A 54 -1.14 -1.92 0.80
C LEU A 54 -1.14 -3.41 1.17
N GLY A 55 -0.88 -3.74 2.45
CA GLY A 55 -0.89 -5.08 3.01
C GLY A 55 -2.18 -5.87 2.71
N LYS A 56 -3.34 -5.19 2.64
CA LYS A 56 -4.64 -5.85 2.35
C LYS A 56 -4.63 -6.60 1.02
N ILE A 57 -4.11 -5.98 -0.04
CA ILE A 57 -4.01 -6.62 -1.36
C ILE A 57 -2.69 -7.39 -1.51
N PHE A 58 -1.61 -6.90 -0.91
CA PHE A 58 -0.28 -7.45 -1.11
C PHE A 58 -0.11 -8.81 -0.41
N ALA A 59 -0.71 -8.98 0.75
CA ALA A 59 -0.71 -10.26 1.47
C ALA A 59 -1.31 -11.39 0.62
N GLU A 60 -2.35 -11.12 -0.16
CA GLU A 60 -2.94 -12.13 -1.05
C GLU A 60 -2.01 -12.50 -2.21
N VAL A 61 -1.31 -11.51 -2.77
CA VAL A 61 -0.31 -11.75 -3.83
C VAL A 61 0.84 -12.61 -3.31
N ILE A 62 1.28 -12.40 -2.06
CA ILE A 62 2.30 -13.23 -1.40
C ILE A 62 1.77 -14.66 -1.16
N ARG A 63 0.56 -14.80 -0.60
CA ARG A 63 -0.06 -16.13 -0.35
C ARG A 63 -0.23 -16.96 -1.62
N GLN A 64 -0.44 -16.31 -2.77
CA GLN A 64 -0.50 -16.97 -4.07
C GLN A 64 0.87 -17.28 -4.71
N ASP A 65 1.98 -17.14 -3.97
CA ASP A 65 3.36 -17.33 -4.45
C ASP A 65 3.69 -16.53 -5.71
N LYS A 66 3.20 -15.28 -5.78
CA LYS A 66 3.52 -14.38 -6.90
C LYS A 66 4.72 -13.50 -6.59
N VAL A 67 5.01 -13.24 -5.31
CA VAL A 67 6.16 -12.43 -4.83
C VAL A 67 7.03 -13.28 -3.91
N GLN A 68 8.34 -13.26 -4.12
CA GLN A 68 9.28 -14.09 -3.36
C GLN A 68 10.30 -13.30 -2.55
N ILE A 69 10.54 -12.03 -2.90
CA ILE A 69 11.46 -11.17 -2.18
C ILE A 69 10.79 -9.82 -1.96
N ILE A 70 10.89 -9.29 -0.75
CA ILE A 70 10.42 -7.95 -0.40
C ILE A 70 11.60 -7.17 0.16
N SER A 71 11.87 -6.02 -0.42
CA SER A 71 12.82 -5.04 0.10
C SER A 71 12.05 -3.81 0.55
N CYS A 72 12.10 -3.47 1.83
CA CYS A 72 11.35 -2.36 2.39
C CYS A 72 12.10 -1.74 3.57
N THR A 73 11.67 -0.55 3.98
CA THR A 73 12.14 0.08 5.22
C THR A 73 11.54 -0.61 6.45
N GLY A 74 12.22 -0.51 7.60
CA GLY A 74 11.73 -1.07 8.88
C GLY A 74 10.33 -0.55 9.26
N ALA A 75 10.03 0.71 8.94
CA ALA A 75 8.72 1.31 9.15
C ALA A 75 7.56 0.49 8.55
N ASN A 76 7.76 -0.17 7.40
CA ASN A 76 6.68 -1.00 6.84
C ASN A 76 6.36 -2.24 7.68
N LEU A 77 7.34 -2.80 8.39
CA LEU A 77 7.10 -3.93 9.29
C LEU A 77 6.47 -3.45 10.61
N GLU A 78 7.02 -2.38 11.17
CA GLU A 78 6.56 -1.79 12.42
C GLU A 78 5.10 -1.32 12.30
N GLU A 79 4.78 -0.54 11.27
CA GLU A 79 3.44 0.01 11.08
C GLU A 79 2.39 -1.06 10.72
N ASP A 80 2.77 -2.15 10.05
CA ASP A 80 1.84 -3.25 9.75
C ASP A 80 1.42 -3.99 11.04
N ILE A 81 2.36 -4.12 12.00
CA ILE A 81 2.06 -4.63 13.34
C ILE A 81 1.20 -3.62 14.13
N MET A 82 1.54 -2.32 14.08
CA MET A 82 0.73 -1.28 14.73
C MET A 82 -0.69 -1.25 14.18
N ASN A 83 -0.87 -1.42 12.88
CA ASN A 83 -2.19 -1.51 12.26
C ASN A 83 -2.97 -2.70 12.86
N LEU A 84 -2.34 -3.87 12.99
CA LEU A 84 -3.00 -5.04 13.59
C LEU A 84 -3.51 -4.78 15.02
N VAL A 85 -2.76 -4.03 15.85
CA VAL A 85 -3.09 -3.85 17.27
C VAL A 85 -3.91 -2.58 17.56
N ALA A 86 -3.71 -1.52 16.80
CA ALA A 86 -4.20 -0.18 17.12
C ALA A 86 -5.07 0.47 16.04
N HIS A 87 -5.35 -0.19 14.90
CA HIS A 87 -6.05 0.43 13.77
C HIS A 87 -7.39 1.10 14.13
N SER A 88 -8.13 0.56 15.11
CA SER A 88 -9.39 1.18 15.57
C SER A 88 -9.23 2.57 16.20
N HIS A 89 -8.01 2.97 16.55
CA HIS A 89 -7.68 4.25 17.16
C HIS A 89 -7.02 5.22 16.17
N TYR A 90 -6.84 4.81 14.91
CA TYR A 90 -6.23 5.66 13.88
C TYR A 90 -7.14 6.85 13.57
N LYS A 91 -6.54 8.03 13.46
CA LYS A 91 -7.27 9.28 13.21
C LYS A 91 -6.90 9.86 11.85
N ARG A 92 -7.91 10.22 11.06
CA ARG A 92 -7.70 10.91 9.77
C ARG A 92 -7.59 12.43 9.99
N VAL A 93 -6.70 13.07 9.24
CA VAL A 93 -6.47 14.52 9.23
C VAL A 93 -6.68 15.03 7.79
N PRO A 94 -7.92 15.37 7.39
CA PRO A 94 -8.22 15.72 6.00
C PRO A 94 -7.45 16.94 5.47
N ASN A 95 -7.16 17.92 6.33
CA ASN A 95 -6.49 19.17 5.97
C ASN A 95 -5.00 19.18 6.37
N TYR A 96 -4.35 18.02 6.41
CA TYR A 96 -2.98 17.86 6.93
C TYR A 96 -1.89 18.73 6.25
N ARG A 97 -2.17 19.31 5.07
CA ARG A 97 -1.24 20.19 4.36
C ARG A 97 -1.26 21.64 4.85
N ASP A 98 -2.35 22.03 5.51
CA ASP A 98 -2.63 23.43 5.86
C ASP A 98 -2.80 23.61 7.37
N LEU A 99 -2.22 22.72 8.18
CA LEU A 99 -2.26 22.81 9.64
C LEU A 99 -1.52 24.06 10.12
N THR A 100 -2.14 24.77 11.05
CA THR A 100 -1.50 25.84 11.80
C THR A 100 -0.47 25.25 12.79
N PRO A 101 0.51 26.06 13.24
CA PRO A 101 1.47 25.61 14.26
C PRO A 101 0.80 25.11 15.55
N GLN A 102 -0.36 25.68 15.91
CA GLN A 102 -1.12 25.24 17.08
C GLN A 102 -1.76 23.87 16.85
N GLU A 103 -2.34 23.62 15.67
CA GLU A 103 -2.92 22.30 15.37
C GLU A 103 -1.85 21.20 15.32
N GLU A 104 -0.64 21.49 14.83
CA GLU A 104 0.50 20.56 14.91
C GLU A 104 0.92 20.31 16.37
N TRP A 105 0.89 21.35 17.22
CA TRP A 105 1.17 21.22 18.65
C TRP A 105 0.11 20.37 19.36
N ASP A 106 -1.17 20.57 19.05
CA ASP A 106 -2.25 19.79 19.63
C ASP A 106 -2.13 18.30 19.26
N LEU A 107 -1.67 17.97 18.04
CA LEU A 107 -1.37 16.58 17.67
C LEU A 107 -0.26 15.99 18.53
N LEU A 108 0.80 16.76 18.80
CA LEU A 108 1.90 16.34 19.67
C LEU A 108 1.42 16.12 21.11
N GLU A 109 0.67 17.06 21.70
CA GLU A 109 0.17 16.95 23.07
C GLU A 109 -0.78 15.76 23.27
N ASN A 110 -1.46 15.34 22.20
CA ASN A 110 -2.36 14.20 22.21
C ASN A 110 -1.70 12.91 21.69
N HIS A 111 -0.37 12.85 21.58
CA HIS A 111 0.39 11.66 21.18
C HIS A 111 -0.03 11.06 19.82
N TYR A 112 -0.43 11.91 18.86
CA TYR A 112 -0.80 11.51 17.51
C TYR A 112 0.38 11.63 16.54
N ASN A 113 1.14 10.55 16.37
CA ASN A 113 2.20 10.49 15.35
C ASN A 113 1.60 10.48 13.95
N ARG A 114 1.94 11.46 13.11
CA ARG A 114 1.28 11.66 11.80
C ARG A 114 2.13 11.19 10.62
N VAL A 115 1.52 10.38 9.77
CA VAL A 115 2.00 10.01 8.44
C VAL A 115 1.03 10.59 7.41
N THR A 116 1.41 11.70 6.78
CA THR A 116 0.55 12.48 5.88
C THR A 116 -0.81 12.85 6.50
N ASP A 117 -1.90 12.23 6.04
CA ASP A 117 -3.28 12.47 6.45
C ASP A 117 -3.79 11.47 7.50
N THR A 118 -2.92 10.64 8.06
CA THR A 118 -3.28 9.56 8.99
C THR A 118 -2.40 9.62 10.22
N CYS A 119 -3.01 9.59 11.40
CA CYS A 119 -2.33 9.57 12.70
C CYS A 119 -2.39 8.17 13.32
N ILE A 120 -1.25 7.74 13.84
CA ILE A 120 -1.02 6.51 14.59
C ILE A 120 -0.88 6.93 16.06
N PRO A 121 -1.82 6.54 16.94
CA PRO A 121 -1.76 6.94 18.34
C PRO A 121 -0.71 6.12 19.08
N GLU A 122 0.13 6.79 19.87
CA GLU A 122 1.30 6.17 20.50
C GLU A 122 0.91 5.14 21.58
N GLU A 123 -0.07 5.46 22.44
CA GLU A 123 -0.44 4.63 23.59
C GLU A 123 -0.98 3.24 23.22
N GLU A 124 -1.71 3.14 22.11
CA GLU A 124 -2.26 1.86 21.65
C GLU A 124 -1.31 1.11 20.72
N ALA A 125 -0.34 1.80 20.10
CA ALA A 125 0.57 1.23 19.11
C ALA A 125 1.91 0.73 19.71
N PHE A 126 2.34 1.26 20.86
CA PHE A 126 3.63 0.96 21.52
C PHE A 126 3.44 0.56 22.99
#